data_AF-A0A2X4Z4W7-F1
#
_entry.id   AF-A0A2X4Z4W7-F1
#
_cell.length_a   1.000
_cell.length_b   1.000
_cell.length_c   1.000
_cell.angle_alpha   90.00
_cell.angle_beta   90.00
_cell.angle_gamma   90.00
#
_symmetry.space_group_name_H-M   'P 1'
#
loop_
_entity.id
_entity.type
_entity.pdbx_description
1 polymer ?
#
loop_
_entity_poly.entity_id
_entity_poly.type
_entity_poly.pdbx_seq_one_letter_code
_entity_poly.pdbx_strand_id
1 'polypeptide(L)'
;MKNKFYAIILMSLFLIAAGAFHYDGSQSRANATENSNKVSEINAGETQHLINRNSKQAENEIIIDGERFENIMEEEKFADLSKIAQDSDANLYAIPNSGQFAIVKDGTPIFRMSTGIKAASVDHVHILSEAFAIGGMEEFNNLPKNIDQVLKTGEEVYVELSEYEGYVVYQEDGWIIVSW
;
A
#
# COMPACT_ATOMS: atom_id res chain seq x y z
N MET A 1 -40.92 22.52 -6.56
CA MET A 1 -40.59 22.32 -5.12
C MET A 1 -41.36 21.11 -4.63
N LYS A 2 -40.72 20.23 -3.84
CA LYS A 2 -40.98 18.77 -3.61
C LYS A 2 -39.99 17.97 -4.48
N ASN A 3 -38.89 17.40 -3.95
CA ASN A 3 -38.83 16.32 -2.96
C ASN A 3 -37.50 16.38 -2.18
N LYS A 4 -37.52 16.61 -0.87
CA LYS A 4 -36.34 16.51 0.02
C LYS A 4 -36.71 15.84 1.35
N PHE A 5 -37.32 14.66 1.31
CA PHE A 5 -37.75 13.96 2.53
C PHE A 5 -37.13 12.57 2.74
N TYR A 6 -36.27 12.08 1.83
CA TYR A 6 -35.71 10.72 1.96
C TYR A 6 -34.34 10.67 2.67
N ALA A 7 -33.71 11.80 2.95
CA ALA A 7 -32.35 11.84 3.50
C ALA A 7 -32.24 11.63 5.02
N ILE A 8 -33.35 11.54 5.76
CA ILE A 8 -33.32 11.49 7.23
C ILE A 8 -33.53 10.06 7.80
N ILE A 9 -33.98 9.10 6.99
CA ILE A 9 -34.35 7.76 7.50
C ILE A 9 -33.20 6.74 7.44
N LEU A 10 -32.11 6.99 6.73
CA LEU A 10 -31.03 6.00 6.57
C LEU A 10 -29.93 6.06 7.66
N MET A 11 -30.01 6.98 8.62
CA MET A 11 -28.95 7.23 9.62
C MET A 11 -29.29 6.71 11.02
N SER A 12 -29.80 5.48 11.15
CA SER A 12 -30.08 4.89 12.47
C SER A 12 -29.97 3.37 12.55
N LEU A 13 -29.18 2.72 11.67
CA LEU A 13 -29.10 1.27 11.62
C LEU A 13 -27.66 0.73 11.60
N PHE A 14 -26.78 1.27 12.44
CA PHE A 14 -25.45 0.68 12.72
C PHE A 14 -25.06 0.83 14.19
N LEU A 15 -25.90 0.33 15.09
CA LEU A 15 -25.49 0.00 16.45
C LEU A 15 -26.06 -1.38 16.80
N ILE A 16 -25.16 -2.35 16.95
CA ILE A 16 -25.17 -3.51 17.86
C ILE A 16 -24.37 -4.65 17.19
N ALA A 17 -23.08 -4.77 17.56
CA ALA A 17 -22.36 -6.04 17.64
C ALA A 17 -21.11 -5.88 18.52
N ALA A 18 -21.29 -5.44 19.77
CA ALA A 18 -20.30 -5.70 20.82
C ALA A 18 -20.53 -7.13 21.32
N GLY A 19 -19.95 -8.10 20.61
CA GLY A 19 -19.93 -9.51 21.00
C GLY A 19 -18.55 -9.88 21.53
N ALA A 20 -18.50 -10.26 22.81
CA ALA A 20 -17.31 -10.57 23.57
C ALA A 20 -16.48 -11.74 22.98
N PHE A 21 -15.22 -11.47 22.65
CA PHE A 21 -14.21 -12.52 22.54
C PHE A 21 -13.61 -12.77 23.92
N HIS A 22 -14.07 -13.85 24.58
CA HIS A 22 -13.32 -14.48 25.66
C HIS A 22 -12.16 -15.25 25.03
N TYR A 23 -10.96 -14.67 25.05
CA TYR A 23 -9.73 -15.38 24.80
C TYR A 23 -9.30 -16.10 26.09
N ASP A 24 -9.64 -17.38 26.21
CA ASP A 24 -9.14 -18.25 27.26
C ASP A 24 -7.79 -18.83 26.81
N GLY A 25 -6.72 -18.29 27.38
CA GLY A 25 -5.35 -18.67 27.05
C GLY A 25 -5.00 -20.03 27.64
N SER A 26 -4.85 -21.04 26.79
CA SER A 26 -4.12 -22.25 27.17
C SER A 26 -2.63 -22.07 26.85
N GLN A 27 -1.80 -21.94 27.89
CA GLN A 27 -0.36 -22.08 27.75
C GLN A 27 -0.02 -23.56 27.62
N SER A 28 0.41 -23.99 26.43
CA SER A 28 1.08 -25.29 26.31
C SER A 28 2.57 -25.10 26.57
N ARG A 29 3.01 -25.52 27.77
CA ARG A 29 4.42 -25.69 28.14
C ARG A 29 4.81 -27.17 27.97
N ALA A 30 6.12 -27.36 27.74
CA ALA A 30 6.94 -28.56 27.94
C ALA A 30 6.98 -29.57 26.76
N ASN A 31 8.09 -30.23 26.41
CA ASN A 31 9.44 -30.32 26.98
C ASN A 31 10.44 -30.79 25.88
N ALA A 32 11.71 -30.42 26.01
CA ALA A 32 12.81 -30.90 25.19
C ALA A 32 13.20 -32.36 25.50
N THR A 33 13.79 -33.06 24.52
CA THR A 33 14.68 -34.21 24.76
C THR A 33 15.84 -34.19 23.77
N GLU A 34 16.98 -34.61 24.31
CA GLU A 34 18.36 -34.31 23.94
C GLU A 34 18.97 -35.35 22.97
N ASN A 35 19.97 -34.87 22.23
CA ASN A 35 21.20 -35.56 21.81
C ASN A 35 21.16 -36.71 20.80
N SER A 36 21.84 -36.50 19.65
CA SER A 36 23.02 -37.31 19.34
C SER A 36 23.94 -36.60 18.34
N ASN A 37 25.18 -36.40 18.78
CA ASN A 37 26.33 -35.98 18.00
C ASN A 37 26.48 -36.76 16.69
N LYS A 38 26.72 -36.03 15.59
CA LYS A 38 27.72 -36.47 14.61
C LYS A 38 28.40 -35.27 13.96
N VAL A 39 29.61 -35.01 14.44
CA VAL A 39 30.62 -34.19 13.78
C VAL A 39 30.95 -34.84 12.43
N SER A 40 30.79 -34.09 11.35
CA SER A 40 31.51 -34.34 10.10
C SER A 40 32.17 -33.04 9.69
N GLU A 41 33.50 -33.08 9.67
CA GLU A 41 34.40 -32.08 9.11
C GLU A 41 34.00 -31.79 7.66
N ILE A 42 33.83 -30.50 7.33
CA ILE A 42 33.80 -30.04 5.95
C ILE A 42 34.79 -28.89 5.83
N ASN A 43 35.67 -29.07 4.85
CA ASN A 43 36.88 -28.32 4.57
C ASN A 43 36.71 -26.80 4.53
N ALA A 44 37.65 -26.13 5.17
CA ALA A 44 37.92 -24.70 5.04
C ALA A 44 38.34 -24.39 3.59
N GLY A 45 37.46 -23.76 2.81
CA GLY A 45 37.78 -23.40 1.42
C GLY A 45 36.80 -22.48 0.69
N GLU A 46 35.61 -22.16 1.22
CA GLU A 46 34.62 -21.33 0.50
C GLU A 46 33.93 -20.28 1.39
N THR A 47 34.65 -19.68 2.34
CA THR A 47 34.11 -18.59 3.19
C THR A 47 34.65 -17.21 2.81
N GLN A 48 34.69 -16.89 1.51
CA GLN A 48 34.97 -15.53 1.04
C GLN A 48 33.99 -14.98 0.00
N HIS A 49 32.77 -15.55 -0.12
CA HIS A 49 31.77 -15.00 -1.04
C HIS A 49 30.36 -14.84 -0.45
N LEU A 50 30.24 -14.63 0.87
CA LEU A 50 28.93 -14.39 1.53
C LEU A 50 28.92 -13.22 2.53
N ILE A 51 29.87 -12.30 2.45
CA ILE A 51 29.82 -11.05 3.22
C ILE A 51 29.93 -9.89 2.24
N ASN A 52 28.80 -9.54 1.61
CA ASN A 52 28.28 -8.17 1.53
C ASN A 52 27.16 -8.10 0.47
N ARG A 53 26.02 -8.74 0.75
CA ARG A 53 24.73 -8.30 0.22
C ARG A 53 23.80 -8.12 1.40
N ASN A 54 23.91 -6.95 2.02
CA ASN A 54 22.84 -6.41 2.85
C ASN A 54 21.75 -5.82 1.93
N SER A 55 21.35 -6.56 0.89
CA SER A 55 20.11 -6.29 0.17
C SER A 55 19.03 -6.94 1.01
N LYS A 56 18.16 -6.12 1.65
CA LYS A 56 16.88 -6.59 2.17
C LYS A 56 16.27 -7.48 1.09
N GLN A 57 16.26 -8.79 1.30
CA GLN A 57 15.47 -9.66 0.47
C GLN A 57 14.03 -9.27 0.75
N ALA A 58 13.35 -8.72 -0.25
CA ALA A 58 11.96 -8.34 -0.12
C ALA A 58 11.15 -9.58 0.30
N GLU A 59 10.27 -9.42 1.28
CA GLU A 59 9.35 -10.50 1.65
C GLU A 59 8.47 -10.82 0.44
N ASN A 60 8.33 -12.11 0.13
CA ASN A 60 7.55 -12.58 -1.02
C ASN A 60 6.06 -12.20 -0.89
N GLU A 61 5.55 -12.04 0.32
CA GLU A 61 4.15 -11.72 0.61
C GLU A 61 4.04 -10.80 1.81
N ILE A 62 2.96 -10.01 1.88
CA ILE A 62 2.60 -9.16 3.02
C ILE A 62 1.08 -9.13 3.22
N ILE A 63 0.63 -8.97 4.48
CA ILE A 63 -0.78 -8.71 4.80
C ILE A 63 -1.00 -7.22 5.05
N ILE A 64 -1.88 -6.60 4.27
CA ILE A 64 -2.27 -5.19 4.40
C ILE A 64 -3.79 -5.17 4.58
N ASP A 65 -4.26 -4.63 5.71
CA ASP A 65 -5.69 -4.54 6.05
C ASP A 65 -6.47 -5.85 5.94
N GLY A 66 -5.81 -6.97 6.28
CA GLY A 66 -6.39 -8.31 6.23
C GLY A 66 -6.33 -8.99 4.87
N GLU A 67 -5.85 -8.31 3.84
CA GLU A 67 -5.69 -8.84 2.48
C GLU A 67 -4.25 -9.27 2.21
N ARG A 68 -4.09 -10.34 1.43
CA ARG A 68 -2.78 -10.89 1.05
C ARG A 68 -2.29 -10.25 -0.25
N PHE A 69 -1.13 -9.62 -0.18
CA PHE A 69 -0.42 -9.10 -1.33
C PHE A 69 0.84 -9.92 -1.62
N GLU A 70 1.16 -10.08 -2.89
CA GLU A 70 2.37 -10.75 -3.39
C GLU A 70 3.37 -9.71 -3.88
N ASN A 71 4.65 -9.95 -3.62
CA ASN A 71 5.73 -9.13 -4.15
C ASN A 71 5.82 -9.32 -5.66
N ILE A 72 5.81 -8.21 -6.40
CA ILE A 72 5.83 -8.19 -7.86
C ILE A 72 6.97 -7.33 -8.41
N MET A 73 8.03 -7.10 -7.62
CA MET A 73 9.15 -6.23 -7.99
C MET A 73 9.79 -6.61 -9.32
N GLU A 74 9.89 -7.91 -9.59
CA GLU A 74 10.54 -8.49 -10.77
C GLU A 74 9.57 -8.74 -11.94
N GLU A 75 8.30 -8.34 -11.83
CA GLU A 75 7.33 -8.49 -12.92
C GLU A 75 7.51 -7.38 -13.98
N GLU A 76 8.06 -7.74 -15.15
CA GLU A 76 8.41 -6.79 -16.22
C GLU A 76 7.26 -5.85 -16.64
N LYS A 77 6.01 -6.35 -16.67
CA LYS A 77 4.83 -5.55 -17.01
C LYS A 77 4.55 -4.40 -16.01
N PHE A 78 5.17 -4.44 -14.84
CA PHE A 78 5.04 -3.43 -13.79
C PHE A 78 6.34 -2.65 -13.55
N ALA A 79 7.30 -2.70 -14.50
CA ALA A 79 8.63 -2.11 -14.33
C ALA A 79 8.61 -0.63 -13.91
N ASP A 80 7.67 0.18 -14.44
CA ASP A 80 7.58 1.59 -14.08
C ASP A 80 7.17 1.79 -12.61
N LEU A 81 6.21 1.01 -12.09
CA LEU A 81 5.84 1.05 -10.68
C LEU A 81 6.94 0.45 -9.79
N SER A 82 7.61 -0.62 -10.24
CA SER A 82 8.75 -1.21 -9.54
C SER A 82 9.88 -0.19 -9.41
N LYS A 83 10.11 0.63 -10.45
CA LYS A 83 11.10 1.70 -10.41
C LYS A 83 10.77 2.76 -9.36
N ILE A 84 9.53 3.22 -9.30
CA ILE A 84 9.08 4.17 -8.26
C ILE A 84 9.30 3.58 -6.85
N ALA A 85 8.98 2.29 -6.66
CA ALA A 85 9.22 1.61 -5.39
C ALA A 85 10.71 1.57 -5.03
N GLN A 86 11.58 1.22 -5.98
CA GLN A 86 13.03 1.20 -5.81
C GLN A 86 13.59 2.59 -5.46
N ASP A 87 13.17 3.62 -6.19
CA ASP A 87 13.59 5.01 -5.97
C ASP A 87 13.16 5.50 -4.56
N SER A 88 12.15 4.86 -3.95
CA SER A 88 11.68 5.12 -2.58
C SER A 88 12.30 4.23 -1.49
N ASP A 89 13.25 3.35 -1.80
CA ASP A 89 13.76 2.27 -0.92
C ASP A 89 12.62 1.39 -0.36
N ALA A 90 11.70 1.01 -1.24
CA ALA A 90 10.48 0.28 -0.95
C ALA A 90 10.29 -0.90 -1.91
N ASN A 91 9.27 -1.71 -1.64
CA ASN A 91 8.89 -2.85 -2.45
C ASN A 91 7.47 -2.69 -3.01
N LEU A 92 7.24 -3.18 -4.23
CA LEU A 92 5.95 -3.20 -4.91
C LEU A 92 5.25 -4.53 -4.65
N TYR A 93 4.00 -4.41 -4.27
CA TYR A 93 3.12 -5.52 -3.94
C TYR A 93 1.77 -5.37 -4.67
N ALA A 94 1.13 -6.50 -4.99
CA ALA A 94 -0.19 -6.52 -5.60
C ALA A 94 -1.09 -7.62 -5.02
N ILE A 95 -2.40 -7.40 -5.02
CA ILE A 95 -3.35 -8.50 -4.83
C ILE A 95 -3.46 -9.26 -6.17
N PRO A 96 -3.23 -10.58 -6.20
CA PRO A 96 -3.28 -11.36 -7.43
C PRO A 96 -4.60 -11.22 -8.17
N ASN A 97 -4.53 -11.13 -9.51
CA ASN A 97 -5.69 -10.99 -10.40
C ASN A 97 -6.60 -9.80 -10.06
N SER A 98 -6.03 -8.73 -9.51
CA SER A 98 -6.75 -7.49 -9.19
C SER A 98 -6.05 -6.27 -9.81
N GLY A 99 -6.70 -5.11 -9.73
CA GLY A 99 -6.09 -3.81 -10.01
C GLY A 99 -5.48 -3.13 -8.78
N GLN A 100 -5.35 -3.83 -7.64
CA GLN A 100 -4.88 -3.26 -6.38
C GLN A 100 -3.38 -3.45 -6.19
N PHE A 101 -2.67 -2.34 -5.95
CA PHE A 101 -1.23 -2.32 -5.75
C PHE A 101 -0.87 -1.50 -4.50
N ALA A 102 0.25 -1.83 -3.88
CA ALA A 102 0.83 -1.08 -2.77
C ALA A 102 2.35 -0.99 -2.92
N ILE A 103 2.91 0.19 -2.66
CA ILE A 103 4.34 0.35 -2.41
C ILE A 103 4.53 0.39 -0.90
N VAL A 104 5.36 -0.50 -0.38
CA VAL A 104 5.54 -0.74 1.04
C VAL A 104 7.00 -0.51 1.42
N LYS A 105 7.20 0.36 2.40
CA LYS A 105 8.50 0.67 2.99
C LYS A 105 8.50 0.26 4.46
N ASP A 106 9.46 -0.56 4.85
CA ASP A 106 9.59 -1.04 6.24
C ASP A 106 8.30 -1.65 6.81
N GLY A 107 7.59 -2.44 6.01
CA GLY A 107 6.32 -3.07 6.37
C GLY A 107 5.12 -2.12 6.41
N THR A 108 5.31 -0.84 6.10
CA THR A 108 4.26 0.19 6.10
C THR A 108 3.93 0.61 4.67
N PRO A 109 2.65 0.55 4.23
CA PRO A 109 2.26 1.11 2.95
C PRO A 109 2.52 2.61 2.90
N ILE A 110 3.22 3.08 1.86
CA ILE A 110 3.48 4.50 1.60
C ILE A 110 2.76 5.02 0.36
N PHE A 111 2.32 4.10 -0.52
CA PHE A 111 1.46 4.36 -1.65
C PHE A 111 0.52 3.18 -1.89
N ARG A 112 -0.69 3.46 -2.37
CA ARG A 112 -1.70 2.48 -2.77
C ARG A 112 -2.42 2.94 -4.02
N MET A 113 -2.86 1.99 -4.84
CA MET A 113 -3.70 2.31 -5.98
C MET A 113 -4.68 1.21 -6.31
N SER A 114 -5.78 1.62 -6.92
CA SER A 114 -6.75 0.79 -7.62
C SER A 114 -7.19 1.48 -8.90
N THR A 115 -8.13 0.90 -9.64
CA THR A 115 -8.78 1.61 -10.74
C THR A 115 -9.55 2.81 -10.18
N GLY A 116 -9.19 4.02 -10.61
CA GLY A 116 -9.85 5.27 -10.25
C GLY A 116 -9.38 5.90 -8.93
N ILE A 117 -8.41 5.30 -8.23
CA ILE A 117 -7.83 5.88 -7.00
C ILE A 117 -6.32 5.64 -6.93
N LYS A 118 -5.57 6.68 -6.58
CA LYS A 118 -4.17 6.60 -6.12
C LYS A 118 -4.04 7.39 -4.83
N ALA A 119 -3.32 6.85 -3.86
CA ALA A 119 -3.07 7.49 -2.59
C ALA A 119 -1.60 7.35 -2.19
N ALA A 120 -1.04 8.39 -1.60
CA ALA A 120 0.27 8.33 -0.96
C ALA A 120 0.22 8.94 0.44
N SER A 121 1.03 8.41 1.34
CA SER A 121 1.26 9.05 2.64
C SER A 121 1.81 10.46 2.42
N VAL A 122 1.47 11.40 3.30
CA VAL A 122 1.92 12.80 3.18
C VAL A 122 3.43 12.96 3.02
N ASP A 123 4.21 12.09 3.68
CA ASP A 123 5.68 12.09 3.61
C ASP A 123 6.24 11.56 2.29
N HIS A 124 5.42 10.86 1.50
CA HIS A 124 5.79 10.24 0.22
C HIS A 124 4.90 10.72 -0.94
N VAL A 125 4.32 11.91 -0.82
CA VAL A 125 3.37 12.48 -1.79
C VAL A 125 3.93 12.60 -3.22
N HIS A 126 5.25 12.74 -3.37
CA HIS A 126 5.93 12.78 -4.68
C HIS A 126 5.63 11.55 -5.54
N ILE A 127 5.40 10.38 -4.91
CA ILE A 127 5.04 9.14 -5.60
C ILE A 127 3.77 9.32 -6.43
N LEU A 128 2.80 10.12 -6.00
CA LEU A 128 1.60 10.38 -6.79
C LEU A 128 1.94 11.02 -8.13
N SER A 129 2.83 12.02 -8.13
CA SER A 129 3.22 12.70 -9.37
C SER A 129 3.91 11.75 -10.35
N GLU A 130 4.79 10.88 -9.86
CA GLU A 130 5.45 9.87 -10.68
C GLU A 130 4.45 8.82 -11.19
N ALA A 131 3.57 8.33 -10.32
CA ALA A 131 2.57 7.32 -10.69
C ALA A 131 1.51 7.85 -11.67
N PHE A 132 1.25 9.16 -11.71
CA PHE A 132 0.37 9.78 -12.70
C PHE A 132 1.09 10.10 -14.02
N ALA A 133 2.42 10.19 -14.03
CA ALA A 133 3.18 10.29 -15.27
C ALA A 133 3.22 8.96 -16.05
N ILE A 134 2.97 7.83 -15.38
CA ILE A 134 2.85 6.51 -16.02
C ILE A 134 1.48 6.40 -16.71
N GLY A 135 1.48 5.99 -17.98
CA GLY A 135 0.26 5.53 -18.66
C GLY A 135 -0.58 6.62 -19.34
N GLY A 136 -0.02 7.80 -19.61
CA GLY A 136 -0.62 8.76 -20.56
C GLY A 136 -1.76 9.61 -20.00
N MET A 137 -1.77 9.92 -18.70
CA MET A 137 -2.71 10.85 -18.05
C MET A 137 -2.32 12.33 -18.28
N GLU A 138 -2.09 12.68 -19.54
CA GLU A 138 -1.67 14.02 -19.96
C GLU A 138 -2.77 15.07 -19.71
N GLU A 139 -4.03 14.66 -19.62
CA GLU A 139 -5.16 15.50 -19.26
C GLU A 139 -5.05 16.06 -17.83
N PHE A 140 -4.28 15.41 -16.95
CA PHE A 140 -4.08 15.80 -15.55
C PHE A 140 -2.91 16.78 -15.34
N ASN A 141 -2.66 17.67 -16.31
CA ASN A 141 -1.52 18.62 -16.31
C ASN A 141 -1.40 19.50 -15.04
N ASN A 142 -2.51 19.81 -14.37
CA ASN A 142 -2.51 20.63 -13.14
C ASN A 142 -2.48 19.80 -11.85
N LEU A 143 -2.53 18.46 -11.94
CA LEU A 143 -2.62 17.59 -10.78
C LEU A 143 -1.47 17.76 -9.78
N PRO A 144 -0.19 17.89 -10.18
CA PRO A 144 0.88 18.15 -9.21
C PRO A 144 0.68 19.44 -8.41
N LYS A 145 0.16 20.50 -9.03
CA LYS A 145 -0.15 21.77 -8.34
C LYS A 145 -1.30 21.62 -7.37
N ASN A 146 -2.30 20.83 -7.73
CA ASN A 146 -3.48 20.59 -6.91
C ASN A 146 -3.14 19.70 -5.71
N ILE A 147 -2.33 18.67 -5.89
CA ILE A 147 -1.73 17.88 -4.79
C ILE A 147 -0.99 18.80 -3.82
N ASP A 148 -0.14 19.68 -4.34
CA ASP A 148 0.61 20.67 -3.56
C ASP A 148 -0.30 21.61 -2.76
N GLN A 149 -1.44 22.01 -3.33
CA GLN A 149 -2.41 22.87 -2.66
C GLN A 149 -3.06 22.12 -1.50
N VAL A 150 -3.59 20.91 -1.74
CA VAL A 150 -4.21 20.08 -0.69
C VAL A 150 -3.23 19.81 0.44
N LEU A 151 -1.97 19.46 0.12
CA LEU A 151 -0.95 19.21 1.14
C LEU A 151 -0.67 20.44 2.02
N LYS A 152 -0.75 21.66 1.46
CA LYS A 152 -0.47 22.91 2.18
C LYS A 152 -1.66 23.41 2.99
N THR A 153 -2.89 23.25 2.48
CA THR A 153 -4.08 23.87 3.05
C THR A 153 -5.01 22.89 3.76
N GLY A 154 -4.93 21.60 3.43
CA GLY A 154 -5.91 20.58 3.81
C GLY A 154 -7.28 20.74 3.13
N GLU A 155 -7.43 21.71 2.23
CA GLU A 155 -8.68 21.95 1.52
C GLU A 155 -8.75 21.04 0.28
N GLU A 156 -9.88 20.34 0.11
CA GLU A 156 -10.16 19.52 -1.07
C GLU A 156 -10.16 20.34 -2.37
N VAL A 157 -9.64 19.75 -3.43
CA VAL A 157 -9.64 20.31 -4.79
C VAL A 157 -10.41 19.38 -5.72
N TYR A 158 -11.50 19.89 -6.31
CA TYR A 158 -12.24 19.22 -7.39
C TYR A 158 -11.93 19.89 -8.73
N VAL A 159 -11.67 19.09 -9.75
CA VAL A 159 -11.41 19.54 -11.12
C VAL A 159 -12.32 18.82 -12.10
N GLU A 160 -13.12 19.59 -12.83
CA GLU A 160 -13.90 19.14 -13.97
C GLU A 160 -13.08 19.34 -15.26
N LEU A 161 -12.91 18.28 -16.05
CA LEU A 161 -12.20 18.31 -17.34
C LEU A 161 -13.18 18.27 -18.51
N SER A 162 -14.22 17.43 -18.39
CA SER A 162 -15.34 17.31 -19.33
C SER A 162 -16.60 16.81 -18.59
N GLU A 163 -17.71 16.62 -19.31
CA GLU A 163 -19.01 16.20 -18.73
C GLU A 163 -18.93 14.88 -17.92
N TYR A 164 -17.99 14.01 -18.24
CA TYR A 164 -17.81 12.70 -17.60
C TYR A 164 -16.39 12.46 -17.10
N GLU A 165 -15.53 13.48 -17.13
CA GLU A 165 -14.12 13.37 -16.74
C GLU A 165 -13.76 14.47 -15.76
N GLY A 166 -13.11 14.08 -14.68
CA GLY A 166 -12.65 14.97 -13.65
C GLY A 166 -11.87 14.20 -12.61
N TYR A 167 -11.38 14.91 -11.61
CA TYR A 167 -10.78 14.28 -10.45
C TYR A 167 -11.00 15.11 -9.20
N VAL A 168 -10.87 14.45 -8.05
CA VAL A 168 -10.81 15.07 -6.74
C VAL A 168 -9.49 14.74 -6.08
N VAL A 169 -8.88 15.73 -5.43
CA VAL A 169 -7.73 15.57 -4.56
C VAL A 169 -8.14 15.98 -3.15
N TYR A 170 -7.92 15.11 -2.18
CA TYR A 170 -8.25 15.38 -0.79
C TYR A 170 -7.26 14.70 0.16
N GLN A 171 -7.28 15.12 1.42
CA GLN A 171 -6.46 14.54 2.47
C GLN A 171 -7.36 13.81 3.48
N GLU A 172 -7.02 12.57 3.81
CA GLU A 172 -7.73 11.76 4.79
C GLU A 172 -6.71 10.87 5.54
N ASP A 173 -6.80 10.81 6.87
CA ASP A 173 -6.01 9.91 7.72
C ASP A 173 -4.48 9.89 7.45
N GLY A 174 -3.90 11.03 7.08
CA GLY A 174 -2.46 11.16 6.78
C GLY A 174 -2.07 10.75 5.35
N TRP A 175 -3.05 10.61 4.47
CA TRP A 175 -2.89 10.30 3.05
C TRP A 175 -3.38 11.45 2.18
N ILE A 176 -2.67 11.71 1.09
CA ILE A 176 -3.22 12.46 -0.05
C ILE A 176 -3.81 11.44 -1.01
N ILE A 177 -5.06 11.65 -1.39
CA ILE A 177 -5.84 10.75 -2.23
C ILE A 177 -6.25 11.51 -3.49
N VAL A 178 -6.05 10.90 -4.65
CA VAL A 178 -6.56 11.35 -5.94
C VAL A 178 -7.53 10.32 -6.46
N SER A 179 -8.76 10.73 -6.77
CA SER A 179 -9.79 9.87 -7.36
C SER A 179 -10.31 10.47 -8.67
N TRP A 180 -10.49 9.63 -9.70
CA TRP A 180 -10.94 10.01 -11.04
C TRP A 180 -11.83 8.92 -11.67
#